data_AF-A0A2N7NKN0-F1
#
_entry.id   AF-A0A2N7NKN0-F1
#
_cell.length_a   1.000
_cell.length_b   1.000
_cell.length_c   1.000
_cell.angle_alpha   90.00
_cell.angle_beta   90.00
_cell.angle_gamma   90.00
#
_symmetry.space_group_name_H-M   'P 1'
#
loop_
_entity.id
_entity.type
_entity.pdbx_description
1 polymer ?
#
loop_
_entity_poly.entity_id
_entity_poly.type
_entity_poly.pdbx_seq_one_letter_code
_entity_poly.pdbx_strand_id
1 'polypeptide(L)'
;MFERIEDLTFVNWKDFGVIVEESANDTAFTTIKDYAQTIGFILGTRATRASQELMSLTKMFPFSVVKGNPNQYPYRVLEAIFFTVIVTAEERDIILAATAENATQKAKERAYNVLEPLLIEPPKFLLN
;
A
#
# COMPACT_ATOMS: atom_id res chain seq x y z
N MET A 1 -1.38 3.80 -20.28
CA MET A 1 -0.14 3.01 -20.31
C MET A 1 -0.10 2.32 -18.96
N PHE A 2 -0.48 1.05 -18.91
CA PHE A 2 -0.53 0.30 -17.65
C PHE A 2 0.90 -0.02 -17.26
N GLU A 3 1.37 0.54 -16.15
CA GLU A 3 2.64 0.16 -15.56
C GLU A 3 2.59 -1.35 -15.33
N ARG A 4 3.55 -2.06 -15.92
CA ARG A 4 3.75 -3.46 -15.56
C ARG A 4 4.12 -3.48 -14.08
N ILE A 5 3.41 -4.27 -13.29
CA ILE A 5 3.71 -4.58 -11.88
C ILE A 5 4.98 -5.44 -11.86
N GLU A 6 6.09 -4.91 -12.37
CA GLU A 6 7.28 -5.73 -12.64
C GLU A 6 8.16 -5.92 -11.41
N ASP A 7 7.93 -5.27 -10.26
CA ASP A 7 8.60 -5.63 -9.01
C ASP A 7 7.74 -5.33 -7.76
N LEU A 8 7.07 -6.34 -7.21
CA LEU A 8 6.46 -6.24 -5.87
C LEU A 8 7.58 -5.98 -4.85
N THR A 9 7.59 -4.78 -4.27
CA THR A 9 8.59 -4.39 -3.27
C THR A 9 8.04 -4.60 -1.87
N PHE A 10 8.77 -5.35 -1.04
CA PHE A 10 8.44 -5.53 0.38
C PHE A 10 9.17 -4.49 1.21
N VAL A 11 8.41 -3.55 1.78
CA VAL A 11 8.91 -2.56 2.73
C VAL A 11 8.61 -3.05 4.14
N ASN A 12 9.61 -3.08 5.02
CA ASN A 12 9.40 -3.45 6.41
C ASN A 12 8.99 -2.22 7.26
N TRP A 13 8.55 -2.47 8.49
CA TRP A 13 8.12 -1.40 9.40
C TRP A 13 9.22 -0.39 9.76
N LYS A 14 10.49 -0.81 9.78
CA LYS A 14 11.61 0.08 10.07
C LYS A 14 11.80 1.08 8.93
N ASP A 15 11.75 0.61 7.69
CA ASP A 15 11.88 1.46 6.50
C ASP A 15 10.71 2.45 6.39
N PHE A 16 9.49 2.00 6.71
CA PHE A 16 8.35 2.91 6.82
C PHE A 16 8.50 3.93 7.96
N GLY A 17 9.11 3.52 9.08
CA GLY A 17 9.42 4.42 10.20
C GLY A 17 10.33 5.59 9.80
N VAL A 18 11.30 5.35 8.91
CA VAL A 18 12.16 6.43 8.37
C VAL A 18 11.33 7.46 7.60
N ILE A 19 10.40 7.01 6.75
CA ILE A 19 9.51 7.91 6.00
C ILE A 19 8.66 8.77 6.95
N VAL A 20 8.15 8.16 8.03
CA VAL A 20 7.39 8.85 9.07
C VAL A 20 8.24 9.91 9.76
N GLU A 21 9.46 9.56 10.17
CA GLU A 21 10.38 10.49 10.84
C GLU A 21 10.70 11.69 9.94
N GLU A 22 10.97 11.44 8.65
CA GLU A 22 11.21 12.50 7.68
C GLU A 22 9.98 13.40 7.47
N SER A 23 8.78 12.82 7.57
CA SER A 23 7.52 13.58 7.44
C SER A 23 7.21 14.48 8.63
N ALA A 24 7.95 14.38 9.75
CA ALA A 24 7.68 15.16 10.96
C ALA A 24 7.72 16.68 10.73
N ASN A 25 8.51 17.13 9.73
CA ASN A 25 8.65 18.53 9.35
C ASN A 25 7.90 18.88 8.05
N ASP A 26 7.11 17.96 7.49
CA ASP A 26 6.37 18.23 6.27
C ASP A 26 5.32 19.33 6.52
N THR A 27 5.24 20.27 5.59
CA THR A 27 4.24 21.36 5.60
C THR A 27 3.12 21.14 4.58
N ALA A 28 3.28 20.16 3.69
CA ALA A 28 2.31 19.81 2.67
C ALA A 28 1.37 18.71 3.18
N PHE A 29 0.14 19.10 3.52
CA PHE A 29 -0.93 18.21 3.95
C PHE A 29 -2.03 18.16 2.91
N THR A 30 -2.60 16.98 2.69
CA THR A 30 -3.75 16.81 1.80
C THR A 30 -4.66 15.69 2.28
N THR A 31 -5.85 15.60 1.70
CA THR A 31 -6.79 14.51 1.98
C THR A 31 -6.47 13.30 1.10
N ILE A 32 -6.85 12.10 1.53
CA ILE A 32 -6.69 10.87 0.72
C ILE A 32 -7.41 11.01 -0.63
N LYS A 33 -8.57 11.67 -0.62
CA LYS A 33 -9.37 11.91 -1.83
C LYS A 33 -8.61 12.80 -2.81
N ASP A 34 -8.09 13.92 -2.35
CA ASP A 34 -7.41 14.89 -3.20
C ASP A 34 -6.06 14.32 -3.70
N TYR A 35 -5.36 13.55 -2.86
CA TYR A 35 -4.19 12.80 -3.28
C TYR A 35 -4.53 11.80 -4.40
N ALA A 36 -5.55 10.95 -4.21
CA ALA A 36 -5.98 9.98 -5.21
C ALA A 36 -6.37 10.64 -6.55
N GLN A 37 -7.02 11.80 -6.50
CA GLN A 37 -7.34 12.58 -7.69
C GLN A 37 -6.08 13.14 -8.37
N THR A 38 -5.10 13.61 -7.59
CA THR A 38 -3.83 14.16 -8.10
C THR A 38 -3.06 13.13 -8.92
N ILE A 39 -3.06 11.87 -8.49
CA ILE A 39 -2.37 10.77 -9.18
C ILE A 39 -3.25 10.02 -10.20
N GLY A 40 -4.46 10.52 -10.47
CA GLY A 40 -5.36 9.95 -11.50
C GLY A 40 -5.99 8.60 -11.14
N PHE A 41 -6.09 8.25 -9.86
CA PHE A 41 -6.65 6.96 -9.41
C PHE A 41 -8.17 6.98 -9.22
N ILE A 42 -8.85 5.90 -9.61
CA ILE A 42 -10.29 5.72 -9.36
C ILE A 42 -10.50 5.34 -7.89
N LEU A 43 -11.23 6.19 -7.16
CA LEU A 43 -11.48 6.12 -5.71
C LEU A 43 -12.19 4.85 -5.20
N GLY A 44 -12.60 3.93 -6.09
CA GLY A 44 -13.59 2.88 -5.81
C GLY A 44 -13.21 1.87 -4.73
N THR A 45 -11.92 1.55 -4.55
CA THR A 45 -11.49 0.50 -3.59
C THR A 45 -10.20 0.85 -2.82
N ARG A 46 -9.14 1.32 -3.48
CA ARG A 46 -7.87 1.63 -2.80
C ARG A 46 -7.97 2.79 -1.83
N ALA A 47 -8.69 3.85 -2.17
CA ALA A 47 -8.82 5.02 -1.28
C ALA A 47 -9.49 4.67 0.05
N THR A 48 -10.52 3.84 0.03
CA THR A 48 -11.20 3.36 1.25
C THR A 48 -10.28 2.52 2.12
N ARG A 49 -9.51 1.59 1.51
CA ARG A 49 -8.54 0.75 2.24
C ARG A 49 -7.36 1.55 2.78
N ALA A 50 -6.77 2.40 1.95
CA ALA A 50 -5.71 3.32 2.36
C ALA A 50 -6.16 4.18 3.55
N SER A 51 -7.42 4.61 3.58
CA SER A 51 -7.98 5.32 4.74
C SER A 51 -8.02 4.47 6.01
N GLN A 52 -8.40 3.21 5.93
CA GLN A 52 -8.42 2.30 7.08
C GLN A 52 -6.99 1.97 7.57
N GLU A 53 -6.07 1.76 6.64
CA GLU A 53 -4.66 1.52 6.90
C GLU A 53 -4.02 2.74 7.57
N LEU A 54 -4.20 3.95 7.02
CA LEU A 54 -3.71 5.21 7.60
C LEU A 54 -4.26 5.44 9.01
N MET A 55 -5.55 5.19 9.25
CA MET A 55 -6.11 5.29 10.60
C MET A 55 -5.47 4.33 11.60
N SER A 56 -5.01 3.16 11.15
CA SER A 56 -4.29 2.22 12.01
C SER A 56 -2.85 2.67 12.24
N LEU A 57 -2.19 3.18 11.21
CA LEU A 57 -0.82 3.67 11.26
C LEU A 57 -0.64 4.89 12.15
N THR A 58 -1.63 5.79 12.20
CA THR A 58 -1.61 6.94 13.13
C THR A 58 -1.55 6.55 14.61
N LYS A 59 -1.89 5.30 14.96
CA LYS A 59 -1.75 4.77 16.32
C LYS A 59 -0.39 4.15 16.59
N MET A 60 0.34 3.78 15.54
CA MET A 60 1.62 3.06 15.62
C MET A 60 2.81 3.97 15.36
N PHE A 61 2.61 5.05 14.59
CA PHE A 61 3.65 5.93 14.10
C PHE A 61 3.35 7.40 14.42
N PRO A 62 4.33 8.19 14.90
CA PRO A 62 4.11 9.55 15.39
C PRO A 62 4.17 10.60 14.28
N PHE A 63 3.38 10.47 13.20
CA PHE A 63 3.24 11.54 12.20
C PHE A 63 2.08 12.49 12.50
N SER A 64 2.25 13.76 12.14
CA SER A 64 1.24 14.80 12.33
C SER A 64 0.00 14.55 11.46
N VAL A 65 -1.18 14.71 12.06
CA VAL A 65 -2.47 14.66 11.35
C VAL A 65 -3.22 15.94 11.63
N VAL A 66 -3.60 16.66 10.57
CA VAL A 66 -4.49 17.82 10.71
C VAL A 66 -5.92 17.28 10.77
N LYS A 67 -6.51 17.33 11.98
CA LYS A 67 -7.87 16.85 12.22
C LYS A 67 -8.88 17.72 11.47
N GLY A 68 -9.79 17.09 10.74
CA GLY A 68 -10.80 17.76 9.92
C GLY A 68 -11.86 16.78 9.43
N ASN A 69 -12.75 17.25 8.55
CA ASN A 69 -13.72 16.38 7.88
C ASN A 69 -13.61 16.56 6.35
N PRO A 70 -12.75 15.80 5.66
CA PRO A 70 -11.91 14.70 6.14
C PRO A 70 -10.59 15.15 6.80
N ASN A 71 -9.92 14.25 7.52
CA ASN A 71 -8.56 14.47 8.04
C ASN A 71 -7.56 14.66 6.89
N GLN A 72 -6.50 15.41 7.16
CA GLN A 72 -5.38 15.59 6.24
C GLN A 72 -4.11 14.96 6.81
N TYR A 73 -3.32 14.39 5.91
CA TYR A 73 -2.10 13.65 6.21
C TYR A 73 -0.91 14.26 5.46
N PRO A 74 0.33 14.07 5.94
CA PRO A 74 1.51 14.52 5.22
C PRO A 74 1.57 13.86 3.84
N TYR A 75 1.89 14.63 2.81
CA TYR A 75 1.92 14.15 1.43
C TYR A 75 2.84 12.93 1.27
N ARG A 76 4.03 12.95 1.91
CA ARG A 76 5.00 11.85 1.87
C ARG A 76 4.47 10.55 2.48
N VAL A 77 3.70 10.64 3.57
CA VAL A 77 3.06 9.48 4.20
C VAL A 77 1.96 8.92 3.29
N LEU A 78 1.19 9.78 2.63
CA LEU A 78 0.21 9.35 1.64
C LEU A 78 0.88 8.67 0.46
N GLU A 79 1.97 9.22 -0.08
CA GLU A 79 2.73 8.62 -1.17
C GLU A 79 3.24 7.22 -0.81
N ALA A 80 3.84 7.07 0.36
CA ALA A 80 4.37 5.79 0.84
C ALA A 80 3.27 4.74 1.07
N ILE A 81 2.09 5.14 1.55
CA ILE A 81 1.01 4.20 1.83
C ILE A 81 0.16 3.92 0.61
N PHE A 82 -0.11 4.90 -0.26
CA PHE A 82 -1.17 4.76 -1.27
C PHE A 82 -0.96 3.60 -2.24
N PHE A 83 0.28 3.15 -2.47
CA PHE A 83 0.57 1.98 -3.30
C PHE A 83 1.04 0.75 -2.51
N THR A 84 1.08 0.85 -1.18
CA THR A 84 1.49 -0.23 -0.27
C THR A 84 0.27 -0.96 0.28
N VAL A 85 0.29 -2.29 0.24
CA VAL A 85 -0.67 -3.14 0.96
C VAL A 85 -0.01 -3.71 2.21
N ILE A 86 -0.71 -3.70 3.33
CA ILE A 86 -0.20 -4.28 4.58
C ILE A 86 -0.52 -5.77 4.59
N VAL A 87 0.52 -6.60 4.73
CA VAL A 87 0.42 -8.05 4.81
C VAL A 87 1.12 -8.57 6.07
N THR A 88 0.68 -9.73 6.55
CA THR A 88 1.34 -10.50 7.60
C THR A 88 2.63 -11.15 7.09
N ALA A 89 3.47 -11.65 8.01
CA ALA A 89 4.67 -12.41 7.63
C ALA A 89 4.32 -13.69 6.85
N GLU A 90 3.22 -14.36 7.20
CA GLU A 90 2.75 -15.55 6.50
C GLU A 90 2.31 -15.23 5.06
N GLU A 91 1.51 -14.17 4.88
CA GLU A 91 1.08 -13.70 3.55
C GLU A 91 2.27 -13.27 2.70
N ARG A 92 3.25 -12.57 3.28
CA ARG A 92 4.52 -12.22 2.61
C ARG A 92 5.22 -13.48 2.10
N ASP A 93 5.36 -14.50 2.94
CA ASP A 93 6.07 -15.73 2.58
C ASP A 93 5.34 -16.49 1.48
N ILE A 94 4.01 -16.48 1.49
CA ILE A 94 3.17 -17.03 0.40
C ILE A 94 3.44 -16.29 -0.92
N ILE A 95 3.48 -14.95 -0.88
CA ILE A 95 3.73 -14.12 -2.07
C ILE A 95 5.16 -14.36 -2.60
N LEU A 96 6.17 -14.34 -1.72
CA LEU A 96 7.57 -14.61 -2.09
C LEU A 96 7.74 -15.99 -2.73
N ALA A 97 7.09 -17.02 -2.17
CA ALA A 97 7.13 -18.36 -2.74
C ALA A 97 6.56 -18.44 -4.16
N ALA A 98 5.60 -17.59 -4.52
CA ALA A 98 5.03 -17.51 -5.86
C ALA A 98 5.93 -16.77 -6.87
N THR A 99 6.88 -15.96 -6.39
CA THR A 99 7.83 -15.21 -7.24
C THR A 99 9.10 -15.99 -7.61
N ALA A 100 9.32 -17.17 -7.01
CA ALA A 100 10.46 -18.02 -7.35
C ALA A 100 10.37 -18.52 -8.80
N GLU A 101 11.51 -18.62 -9.50
CA GLU A 101 11.58 -19.05 -10.91
C GLU A 101 10.90 -20.40 -11.18
N ASN A 102 10.88 -21.29 -10.17
CA ASN A 102 10.29 -22.63 -10.24
C ASN A 102 8.99 -22.75 -9.41
N ALA A 103 8.31 -21.63 -9.13
CA ALA A 103 7.08 -21.63 -8.36
C ALA A 103 6.00 -22.52 -9.00
N THR A 104 5.43 -23.43 -8.20
CA THR A 104 4.32 -24.28 -8.65
C THR A 104 3.07 -23.46 -8.94
N GLN A 105 2.22 -23.91 -9.86
CA GLN A 105 0.92 -23.25 -10.14
C GLN A 105 0.09 -23.05 -8.87
N LYS A 106 0.10 -24.04 -7.97
CA LYS A 106 -0.58 -23.98 -6.66
C LYS A 106 -0.04 -22.86 -5.76
N ALA A 107 1.26 -22.57 -5.82
CA ALA A 107 1.87 -21.46 -5.08
C ALA A 107 1.42 -20.11 -5.66
N LYS A 108 1.39 -20.00 -6.99
CA LYS A 108 0.90 -18.79 -7.66
C LYS A 108 -0.58 -18.52 -7.40
N GLU A 109 -1.43 -19.54 -7.44
CA GLU A 109 -2.85 -19.44 -7.08
C GLU A 109 -3.05 -18.99 -5.62
N ARG A 110 -2.25 -19.50 -4.68
CA ARG A 110 -2.31 -19.07 -3.28
C ARG A 110 -1.94 -17.60 -3.12
N ALA A 111 -0.88 -17.15 -3.77
CA ALA A 111 -0.49 -15.74 -3.74
C ALA A 111 -1.53 -14.84 -4.43
N TYR A 112 -2.14 -15.30 -5.53
CA TYR A 112 -3.26 -14.59 -6.16
C TYR A 112 -4.42 -14.41 -5.19
N ASN A 113 -4.84 -15.47 -4.47
CA ASN A 113 -5.94 -15.38 -3.51
C ASN A 113 -5.65 -14.45 -2.32
N VAL A 114 -4.38 -14.29 -1.93
CA VAL A 114 -3.96 -13.31 -0.92
C VAL A 114 -4.04 -11.89 -1.48
N LEU A 115 -3.57 -11.68 -2.72
CA LEU A 115 -3.44 -10.35 -3.32
C LEU A 115 -4.73 -9.83 -3.95
N GLU A 116 -5.62 -10.71 -4.41
CA GLU A 116 -6.90 -10.37 -5.03
C GLU A 116 -7.78 -9.47 -4.17
N PRO A 117 -8.05 -9.79 -2.89
CA PRO A 117 -8.79 -8.86 -2.07
C PRO A 117 -8.01 -7.57 -1.83
N LEU A 118 -6.68 -7.58 -1.83
CA LEU A 118 -5.85 -6.44 -1.41
C LEU A 118 -5.63 -5.38 -2.51
N LEU A 119 -5.72 -5.77 -3.78
CA LEU A 119 -5.39 -4.92 -4.93
C LEU A 119 -6.64 -4.52 -5.73
N ILE A 120 -6.58 -3.37 -6.41
CA ILE A 120 -7.64 -2.98 -7.36
C ILE A 120 -7.61 -3.91 -8.58
N GLU A 121 -6.40 -4.15 -9.11
CA GLU A 121 -6.16 -5.09 -10.18
C GLU A 121 -5.24 -6.20 -9.65
N PRO A 122 -5.74 -7.43 -9.50
CA PRO A 122 -4.91 -8.51 -9.04
C PRO A 122 -3.82 -8.85 -10.08
N PRO A 123 -2.64 -9.31 -9.64
CA PRO A 123 -1.51 -9.62 -10.51
C PRO A 123 -1.83 -10.83 -11.38
N LYS A 124 -2.33 -10.56 -12.59
CA LYS A 124 -2.70 -11.59 -13.57
C LYS A 124 -1.52 -12.48 -13.98
N PHE A 125 -0.28 -12.01 -13.80
CA PHE A 125 0.92 -12.83 -14.04
C PHE A 125 1.02 -14.04 -13.10
N LEU A 126 0.35 -14.01 -11.94
CA LEU A 126 0.25 -15.17 -11.03
C LEU A 126 -0.74 -16.23 -11.54
N LEU A 127 -1.52 -15.95 -12.58
CA LEU A 127 -2.46 -16.92 -13.15
C LEU A 127 -1.92 -17.62 -14.41
N ASN A 128 -0.76 -17.17 -14.94
CA ASN A 128 -0.10 -17.69 -16.13
C ASN A 128 1.13 -18.53 -15.78
#